data_AF-A0A9D7ZZH2-F1
#
_entry.id   AF-A0A9D7ZZH2-F1
#
_cell.length_a   1.000
_cell.length_b   1.000
_cell.length_c   1.000
_cell.angle_alpha   90.00
_cell.angle_beta   90.00
_cell.angle_gamma   90.00
#
_symmetry.space_group_name_H-M   'P 1'
#
loop_
_entity.id
_entity.type
_entity.pdbx_description
1 polymer ?
#
loop_
_entity_poly.entity_id
_entity_poly.type
_entity_poly.pdbx_seq_one_letter_code
_entity_poly.pdbx_strand_id
1 'polypeptide(L)'
;MNDSHFVKGVIKNLDKESHTIVGQMAIFLDTTLTTIALIKKVYNYVLPDDSLQVSIDALGLDFCGAVFDLSIEYFPKTIKERDEVLAELQTDSIWRFKGRYAASSAPITLMEPVYLPVEPDLSMEEIRKVFDFNSRKR
;
A
#
# COMPACT_ATOMS: atom_id res chain seq x y z
N MET A 1 -21.46 -4.03 -1.04
CA MET A 1 -22.04 -2.91 -1.80
C MET A 1 -20.85 -2.02 -2.09
N ASN A 2 -20.36 -2.05 -3.33
CA ASN A 2 -19.06 -1.48 -3.70
C ASN A 2 -19.28 -0.10 -4.30
N ASP A 3 -19.05 0.95 -3.51
CA ASP A 3 -18.90 2.30 -4.05
C ASP A 3 -17.40 2.62 -4.11
N SER A 4 -16.87 2.60 -5.33
CA SER A 4 -15.51 3.04 -5.67
C SER A 4 -15.58 4.50 -6.11
N HIS A 5 -14.73 5.37 -5.55
CA HIS A 5 -14.58 6.76 -6.01
C HIS A 5 -13.11 7.11 -6.27
N PHE A 6 -12.92 8.16 -7.10
CA PHE A 6 -11.73 8.99 -7.40
C PHE A 6 -10.97 8.74 -8.73
N VAL A 7 -10.49 9.74 -9.53
CA VAL A 7 -10.15 11.20 -9.37
C VAL A 7 -10.52 12.03 -10.66
N LYS A 8 -9.87 13.20 -10.98
CA LYS A 8 -9.74 14.00 -12.28
C LYS A 8 -8.35 13.93 -13.06
N GLY A 9 -8.22 14.29 -14.37
CA GLY A 9 -6.99 14.12 -15.27
C GLY A 9 -7.15 14.11 -16.84
N VAL A 10 -6.55 15.04 -17.60
CA VAL A 10 -7.10 15.38 -18.94
C VAL A 10 -7.01 14.34 -20.08
N ILE A 11 -8.13 13.96 -20.74
CA ILE A 11 -8.14 13.35 -22.09
C ILE A 11 -8.19 14.46 -23.14
N LYS A 12 -7.26 14.43 -24.10
CA LYS A 12 -7.17 15.38 -25.21
C LYS A 12 -7.85 14.80 -26.45
N ASN A 13 -8.84 15.51 -26.99
CA ASN A 13 -9.51 15.14 -28.24
C ASN A 13 -8.65 15.63 -29.41
N LEU A 14 -8.31 14.77 -30.37
CA LEU A 14 -7.41 15.11 -31.48
C LEU A 14 -8.11 15.79 -32.66
N ASP A 15 -9.45 15.84 -32.68
CA ASP A 15 -10.22 16.46 -33.79
C ASP A 15 -10.72 17.87 -33.47
N LYS A 16 -10.69 18.27 -32.19
CA LYS A 16 -11.13 19.58 -31.70
C LYS A 16 -10.18 19.97 -30.59
N GLU A 17 -9.48 21.10 -30.69
CA GLU A 17 -8.43 21.58 -29.75
C GLU A 17 -8.95 21.90 -28.32
N SER A 18 -9.72 21.02 -27.70
CA SER A 18 -10.23 21.15 -26.34
C SER A 18 -9.62 20.10 -25.41
N HIS A 19 -9.52 20.47 -24.13
CA HIS A 19 -8.95 19.68 -23.04
C HIS A 19 -10.08 19.33 -22.04
N THR A 20 -10.26 18.05 -21.71
CA THR A 20 -11.22 17.60 -20.67
C THR A 20 -10.50 16.92 -19.51
N ILE A 21 -10.51 17.46 -18.28
CA ILE A 21 -9.89 16.90 -17.06
C ILE A 21 -10.63 15.61 -16.57
N VAL A 22 -10.04 14.41 -16.69
CA VAL A 22 -10.48 13.00 -16.35
C VAL A 22 -9.63 12.18 -15.36
N GLY A 23 -10.16 11.73 -14.24
CA GLY A 23 -9.39 11.01 -13.20
C GLY A 23 -8.04 10.42 -13.38
N GLN A 24 -7.11 10.71 -12.44
CA GLN A 24 -6.40 9.61 -11.79
C GLN A 24 -7.44 8.58 -11.28
N MET A 25 -7.98 7.77 -12.17
CA MET A 25 -8.85 6.67 -11.81
C MET A 25 -7.96 5.64 -11.14
N ALA A 26 -8.17 5.40 -9.84
CA ALA A 26 -7.64 4.20 -9.23
C ALA A 26 -8.41 3.01 -9.86
N ILE A 27 -7.76 2.29 -10.78
CA ILE A 27 -8.33 1.06 -11.31
C ILE A 27 -8.13 0.00 -10.24
N PHE A 28 -9.20 -0.25 -9.49
CA PHE A 28 -9.31 -1.43 -8.63
C PHE A 28 -9.56 -2.63 -9.52
N LEU A 29 -8.52 -3.36 -9.84
CA LEU A 29 -8.67 -4.72 -10.35
C LEU A 29 -9.10 -5.60 -9.15
N ASP A 30 -9.99 -6.57 -9.35
CA ASP A 30 -10.37 -7.59 -8.34
C ASP A 30 -9.20 -8.56 -8.05
N THR A 31 -7.98 -8.04 -8.03
CA THR A 31 -6.75 -8.77 -7.87
C THR A 31 -6.16 -8.43 -6.51
N THR A 32 -5.97 -9.46 -5.70
CA THR A 32 -5.31 -9.33 -4.40
C THR A 32 -3.82 -9.53 -4.55
N LEU A 33 -3.02 -8.71 -3.88
CA LEU A 33 -1.59 -8.95 -3.69
C LEU A 33 -1.36 -9.49 -2.28
N THR A 34 -0.59 -10.57 -2.18
CA THR A 34 -0.04 -11.08 -0.91
C THR A 34 1.47 -10.91 -0.96
N THR A 35 2.06 -10.30 0.06
CA THR A 35 3.51 -10.02 0.10
C THR A 35 4.01 -9.97 1.54
N ILE A 36 5.31 -10.22 1.73
CA ILE A 36 6.01 -9.88 2.97
C ILE A 36 6.53 -8.46 2.80
N ALA A 37 6.26 -7.57 3.75
CA ALA A 37 6.67 -6.19 3.67
C ALA A 37 7.48 -5.75 4.89
N LEU A 38 8.56 -5.01 4.63
CA LEU A 38 9.32 -4.27 5.63
C LEU A 38 8.76 -2.86 5.77
N ILE A 39 8.30 -2.51 6.96
CA ILE A 39 7.75 -1.18 7.26
C ILE A 39 8.88 -0.16 7.29
N LYS A 40 8.77 0.91 6.50
CA LYS A 40 9.75 2.01 6.49
C LYS A 40 9.27 3.21 7.27
N LYS A 41 8.01 3.60 7.11
CA LYS A 41 7.38 4.70 7.82
C LYS A 41 5.90 4.47 7.97
N VAL A 42 5.32 5.08 8.99
CA VAL A 42 3.91 4.98 9.34
C VAL A 42 3.40 6.38 9.61
N TYR A 43 2.28 6.72 9.00
CA TYR A 43 1.63 8.02 9.13
C TYR A 43 0.17 7.80 9.54
N ASN A 44 -0.36 8.78 10.27
CA ASN A 44 -1.73 8.77 10.72
C ASN A 44 -2.37 10.11 10.37
N TYR A 45 -3.56 10.07 9.79
CA TYR A 45 -4.30 11.22 9.33
C TYR A 45 -5.76 11.14 9.80
N VAL A 46 -6.33 12.30 10.03
CA VAL A 46 -7.78 12.49 10.12
C VAL A 46 -8.17 13.27 8.87
N LEU A 47 -9.04 12.69 8.05
CA LEU A 47 -9.48 13.28 6.80
C LEU A 47 -10.54 14.37 7.04
N PRO A 48 -10.83 15.24 6.05
CA PRO A 48 -11.80 16.33 6.21
C PRO A 48 -13.23 15.89 6.55
N ASP A 49 -13.56 14.61 6.31
CA ASP A 49 -14.84 13.98 6.65
C ASP A 49 -14.80 13.24 8.00
N ASP A 50 -13.81 13.54 8.84
CA ASP A 50 -13.53 12.90 10.12
C ASP A 50 -13.19 11.40 10.05
N SER A 51 -12.99 10.84 8.85
CA SER A 51 -12.53 9.47 8.71
C SER A 51 -11.04 9.34 9.08
N LEU A 52 -10.67 8.16 9.59
CA LEU A 52 -9.30 7.87 10.01
C LEU A 52 -8.55 7.16 8.88
N GLN A 53 -7.29 7.53 8.67
CA GLN A 53 -6.41 6.88 7.71
C GLN A 53 -5.05 6.62 8.32
N VAL A 54 -4.53 5.41 8.14
CA VAL A 54 -3.15 5.06 8.44
C VAL A 54 -2.47 4.68 7.14
N SER A 55 -1.48 5.48 6.74
CA SER A 55 -0.68 5.26 5.54
C SER A 55 0.68 4.73 5.92
N ILE A 56 1.17 3.74 5.19
CA ILE A 56 2.44 3.07 5.49
C ILE A 56 3.29 3.05 4.23
N ASP A 57 4.50 3.58 4.34
CA ASP A 57 5.55 3.36 3.35
C ASP A 57 6.27 2.06 3.71
N ALA A 58 6.35 1.13 2.77
CA ALA A 58 6.97 -0.17 2.97
C ALA A 58 7.77 -0.62 1.74
N LEU A 59 8.56 -1.67 1.94
CA LEU A 59 9.20 -2.42 0.88
C LEU A 59 8.53 -3.80 0.80
N GLY A 60 7.91 -4.13 -0.32
CA GLY A 60 7.33 -5.44 -0.57
C GLY A 60 8.35 -6.41 -1.15
N LEU A 61 8.17 -7.70 -0.85
CA LEU A 61 8.95 -8.80 -1.40
C LEU A 61 8.09 -9.64 -2.35
N ASP A 62 8.58 -9.85 -3.57
CA ASP A 62 7.94 -10.75 -4.52
C ASP A 62 8.44 -12.20 -4.39
N PHE A 63 7.79 -13.13 -5.12
CA PHE A 63 8.15 -14.55 -5.08
C PHE A 63 9.52 -14.87 -5.69
N CYS A 64 10.10 -13.94 -6.47
CA CYS A 64 11.43 -14.06 -7.06
C CYS A 64 12.53 -13.50 -6.15
N GLY A 65 12.19 -12.94 -4.99
CA GLY A 65 13.13 -12.29 -4.09
C GLY A 65 13.49 -10.86 -4.48
N ALA A 66 12.74 -10.25 -5.40
CA ALA A 66 12.88 -8.84 -5.75
C ALA A 66 12.10 -7.97 -4.77
N VAL A 67 12.65 -6.78 -4.50
CA VAL A 67 12.07 -5.80 -3.59
C VAL A 67 11.53 -4.62 -4.37
N PHE A 68 10.31 -4.18 -4.02
CA PHE A 68 9.63 -3.06 -4.66
C PHE A 68 9.04 -2.09 -3.62
N ASP A 69 8.81 -0.84 -4.03
CA ASP A 69 8.17 0.16 -3.18
C ASP A 69 6.67 -0.13 -3.08
N LEU A 70 6.19 -0.14 -1.84
CA LEU A 70 4.83 -0.50 -1.50
C LEU A 70 4.25 0.58 -0.58
N SER A 71 3.11 1.14 -0.98
CA SER A 71 2.25 1.95 -0.11
C SER A 71 1.13 1.05 0.41
N ILE A 72 0.79 1.16 1.69
CA ILE A 72 -0.28 0.40 2.31
C ILE A 72 -1.22 1.38 3.01
N GLU A 73 -2.51 1.32 2.67
CA GLU A 73 -3.52 2.26 3.15
C GLU A 73 -4.58 1.52 3.99
N TYR A 74 -4.62 1.84 5.28
CA TYR A 74 -5.64 1.40 6.22
C TYR A 74 -6.65 2.52 6.46
N PHE A 75 -7.93 2.14 6.57
CA PHE A 75 -9.02 3.05 6.93
C PHE A 75 -9.73 2.52 8.18
N PRO A 76 -9.14 2.70 9.38
CA PRO A 76 -9.73 2.24 10.63
C PRO A 76 -11.12 2.84 10.85
N LYS A 77 -12.06 2.02 11.33
CA LYS A 77 -13.42 2.47 11.65
C LYS A 77 -13.50 3.11 13.03
N THR A 78 -12.50 2.86 13.87
CA THR A 78 -12.46 3.36 15.25
C THR A 78 -11.07 3.84 15.64
N ILE A 79 -11.01 4.74 16.62
CA ILE A 79 -9.75 5.19 17.23
C ILE A 79 -8.97 4.00 17.82
N LYS A 80 -9.67 3.05 18.44
CA LYS A 80 -9.05 1.86 19.02
C LYS A 80 -8.32 1.02 17.96
N GLU A 81 -9.00 0.72 16.86
CA GLU A 81 -8.41 -0.04 15.74
C GLU A 81 -7.21 0.69 15.14
N ARG A 82 -7.30 2.01 14.98
CA ARG A 82 -6.17 2.84 14.56
C ARG A 82 -4.97 2.69 15.50
N ASP A 83 -5.20 2.82 16.81
CA ASP A 83 -4.14 2.76 17.81
C ASP A 83 -3.50 1.36 17.89
N GLU A 84 -4.28 0.29 17.67
CA GLU A 84 -3.78 -1.08 17.53
C GLU A 84 -2.84 -1.23 16.32
N VAL A 85 -3.27 -0.74 15.15
CA VAL A 85 -2.44 -0.77 13.93
C VAL A 85 -1.13 0.00 14.14
N LEU A 86 -1.19 1.20 14.75
CA LEU A 86 -0.01 2.03 15.03
C LEU A 86 0.94 1.38 16.06
N ALA A 87 0.41 0.62 17.01
CA ALA A 87 1.21 -0.08 18.01
C ALA A 87 1.94 -1.28 17.42
N GLU A 88 1.31 -2.03 16.52
CA GLU A 88 1.84 -3.27 15.94
C GLU A 88 2.75 -3.03 14.73
N LEU A 89 2.32 -2.18 13.79
CA LEU A 89 3.04 -1.95 12.54
C LEU A 89 4.07 -0.83 12.72
N GLN A 90 5.15 -1.12 13.42
CA GLN A 90 6.22 -0.15 13.68
C GLN A 90 7.28 -0.11 12.58
N THR A 91 8.04 0.99 12.52
CA THR A 91 9.20 1.11 11.61
C THR A 91 10.17 -0.06 11.82
N ASP A 92 10.68 -0.61 10.71
CA ASP A 92 11.59 -1.77 10.63
C ASP A 92 11.02 -3.11 11.11
N SER A 93 9.71 -3.16 11.41
CA SER A 93 8.97 -4.41 11.56
C SER A 93 8.67 -5.04 10.20
N ILE A 94 8.50 -6.36 10.17
CA ILE A 94 8.24 -7.12 8.95
C ILE A 94 6.98 -7.94 9.17
N TRP A 95 6.05 -7.84 8.23
CA TRP A 95 4.74 -8.47 8.31
C TRP A 95 4.31 -9.03 6.97
N ARG A 96 3.42 -10.01 6.99
CA ARG A 96 2.74 -10.48 5.77
C ARG A 96 1.47 -9.67 5.56
N PHE A 97 1.31 -9.07 4.40
CA PHE A 97 0.12 -8.32 4.00
C PHE A 97 -0.62 -9.04 2.89
N LYS A 98 -1.95 -8.91 2.89
CA LYS A 98 -2.83 -9.28 1.79
C LYS A 98 -3.89 -8.21 1.61
N GLY A 99 -4.01 -7.63 0.42
CA GLY A 99 -5.03 -6.61 0.15
C GLY A 99 -5.33 -6.46 -1.32
N ARG A 100 -6.27 -5.59 -1.65
CA ARG A 100 -6.58 -5.20 -3.04
C ARG A 100 -5.47 -4.28 -3.51
N TYR A 101 -4.80 -4.58 -4.63
CA TYR A 101 -3.80 -3.66 -5.14
C TYR A 101 -4.38 -2.73 -6.21
N ALA A 102 -4.03 -1.46 -6.12
CA ALA A 102 -4.26 -0.49 -7.18
C ALA A 102 -2.91 -0.16 -7.82
N ALA A 103 -2.82 -0.32 -9.13
CA ALA A 103 -1.69 0.17 -9.91
C ALA A 103 -1.93 1.65 -10.23
N SER A 104 -1.70 2.52 -9.25
CA SER A 104 -1.48 3.95 -9.51
C SER A 104 -0.02 4.16 -9.93
N SER A 105 0.31 5.31 -10.53
CA SER A 105 1.69 5.69 -10.81
C SER A 105 2.54 5.48 -9.55
N ALA A 106 3.50 4.55 -9.63
CA ALA A 106 4.28 3.99 -8.53
C ALA A 106 4.44 4.91 -7.29
N PRO A 107 4.33 4.36 -6.06
CA PRO A 107 4.43 2.95 -5.70
C PRO A 107 3.13 2.14 -5.90
N ILE A 108 3.24 0.79 -5.85
CA ILE A 108 2.05 -0.08 -5.79
C ILE A 108 1.34 0.21 -4.47
N THR A 109 0.02 0.44 -4.49
CA THR A 109 -0.76 0.67 -3.27
C THR A 109 -1.63 -0.52 -2.93
N LEU A 110 -1.51 -1.03 -1.70
CA LEU A 110 -2.41 -2.00 -1.09
C LEU A 110 -3.51 -1.29 -0.32
N MET A 111 -4.76 -1.57 -0.70
CA MET A 111 -5.97 -1.05 -0.06
C MET A 111 -6.73 -2.17 0.65
N GLU A 112 -7.39 -1.80 1.74
CA GLU A 112 -8.05 -2.73 2.67
C GLU A 112 -7.19 -3.95 3.03
N PRO A 113 -5.93 -3.72 3.42
CA PRO A 113 -5.01 -4.80 3.76
C PRO A 113 -5.44 -5.53 5.03
N VAL A 114 -5.27 -6.84 5.01
CA VAL A 114 -5.17 -7.69 6.20
C VAL A 114 -3.69 -8.01 6.41
N TYR A 115 -3.23 -8.01 7.66
CA TYR A 115 -1.86 -8.33 8.00
C TYR A 115 -1.78 -9.45 9.03
N LEU A 116 -0.70 -10.23 8.95
CA LEU A 116 -0.40 -11.36 9.82
C LEU A 116 1.09 -11.40 10.11
N PRO A 117 1.52 -11.97 11.25
CA PRO A 117 2.92 -12.30 11.46
C PRO A 117 3.48 -13.13 10.29
N VAL A 118 4.77 -12.97 10.02
CA VAL A 118 5.48 -13.87 9.10
C VAL A 118 5.44 -15.29 9.68
N GLU A 119 5.25 -16.29 8.81
CA GLU A 119 5.17 -17.69 9.24
C GLU A 119 6.48 -18.13 9.92
N PRO A 120 6.43 -18.95 10.99
CA PRO A 120 7.61 -19.32 11.78
C PRO A 120 8.66 -20.15 11.02
N ASP A 121 8.27 -20.78 9.92
CA ASP A 121 9.14 -21.58 9.05
C ASP A 121 10.06 -20.71 8.17
N LEU A 122 9.78 -19.41 8.06
CA LEU A 122 10.64 -18.46 7.38
C LEU A 122 11.63 -17.81 8.37
N SER A 123 12.92 -17.83 8.02
CA SER A 123 13.93 -17.14 8.81
C SER A 123 13.82 -15.63 8.65
N MET A 124 13.48 -14.94 9.74
CA MET A 124 13.46 -13.46 9.78
C MET A 124 14.82 -12.85 9.45
N GLU A 125 15.92 -13.55 9.75
CA GLU A 125 17.27 -13.10 9.40
C GLU A 125 17.50 -13.13 7.89
N GLU A 126 17.04 -14.19 7.22
CA GLU A 126 17.15 -14.32 5.76
C GLU A 126 16.29 -13.28 5.04
N ILE A 127 15.06 -13.06 5.50
CA ILE A 127 14.17 -12.03 4.95
C ILE A 127 14.82 -10.64 5.07
N ARG A 128 15.38 -10.31 6.24
CA ARG A 128 16.10 -9.05 6.44
C ARG A 128 17.28 -8.89 5.49
N LYS A 129 18.08 -9.96 5.28
CA LYS A 129 19.19 -9.95 4.32
C LYS A 129 18.71 -9.64 2.89
N VAL A 130 17.56 -10.15 2.48
CA VAL A 130 17.00 -9.87 1.15
C VAL A 130 16.64 -8.40 0.99
N PHE A 131 16.00 -7.80 2.01
CA PHE A 131 15.71 -6.36 2.01
C PHE A 131 16.98 -5.51 2.02
N ASP A 132 17.98 -5.87 2.83
CA ASP A 132 19.27 -5.16 2.90
C ASP A 132 20.07 -5.23 1.61
N PHE A 133 20.07 -6.39 0.94
CA PHE A 133 20.82 -6.57 -0.30
C PHE A 133 20.21 -5.77 -1.46
N ASN A 134 18.88 -5.74 -1.56
CA ASN A 134 18.20 -5.05 -2.64
C ASN A 134 18.08 -3.53 -2.40
N SER A 135 18.01 -3.07 -1.15
CA SER A 135 18.00 -1.63 -0.84
C SER A 135 19.33 -0.94 -1.15
N ARG A 136 20.47 -1.66 -1.16
CA ARG A 136 21.78 -1.13 -1.57
C ARG A 136 21.94 -0.89 -3.07
N LYS A 137 21.05 -1.43 -3.90
CA LYS A 137 21.11 -1.33 -5.37
C LYS A 137 20.20 -0.23 -5.93
N ARG A 138 19.54 0.54 -5.07
CA ARG A 138 18.63 1.63 -5.43
C ARG A 138 19.23 2.98 -5.12
#